data_AF-A0A7C7U881-F1
#
_entry.id   AF-A0A7C7U881-F1
#
_cell.length_a   1.000
_cell.length_b   1.000
_cell.length_c   1.000
_cell.angle_alpha   90.00
_cell.angle_beta   90.00
_cell.angle_gamma   90.00
#
_symmetry.space_group_name_H-M   'P 1'
#
loop_
_entity.id
_entity.type
_entity.pdbx_description
1 polymer ?
#
loop_
_entity_poly.entity_id
_entity_poly.type
_entity_poly.pdbx_seq_one_letter_code
_entity_poly.pdbx_strand_id
1 'polypeptide(L)'
;MVEEIRAAGGEVFGITSEPHSLASEAEDAWEMSIPVIGDPHHEIREDLKARGWLEVFYNEDYGHLRERSWASHPKGYYQPAVISIDENARVLYRWRSVPKLSNIAGAGARPESGYTWDRIQASMSLTGDADLDVDPTMAEKDPPWLLSLLIHLANGWFIRPRALSLARDGKSGGFARVPVAIRRACIFLAAWIVALLLFPAQWVAVAALVWLIVVTPGVIELHRQFQFEPDP
;
A
#
# COMPACT_ATOMS: atom_id res chain seq x y z
N MET A 1 -20.53 -2.91 10.30
CA MET A 1 -19.90 -1.58 10.11
C MET A 1 -20.57 -0.72 9.05
N VAL A 2 -20.54 -1.05 7.75
CA VAL A 2 -21.24 -0.23 6.72
C VAL A 2 -22.72 -0.03 7.06
N GLU A 3 -23.42 -1.12 7.41
CA GLU A 3 -24.83 -1.05 7.84
C GLU A 3 -25.05 -0.26 9.13
N GLU A 4 -24.07 -0.24 10.04
CA GLU A 4 -24.15 0.56 11.27
C GLU A 4 -24.01 2.05 10.97
N ILE A 5 -23.10 2.42 10.06
CA ILE A 5 -22.94 3.79 9.58
C ILE A 5 -24.22 4.25 8.87
N ARG A 6 -24.80 3.41 8.01
CA ARG A 6 -26.09 3.70 7.34
C ARG A 6 -27.25 3.83 8.33
N ALA A 7 -27.31 2.97 9.34
CA ALA A 7 -28.31 3.07 10.41
C ALA A 7 -28.18 4.36 11.23
N ALA A 8 -26.97 4.91 11.33
CA ALA A 8 -26.70 6.22 11.93
C ALA A 8 -26.96 7.41 10.99
N GLY A 9 -27.45 7.17 9.77
CA GLY A 9 -27.75 8.20 8.77
C GLY A 9 -26.57 8.61 7.89
N GLY A 10 -25.45 7.89 7.93
CA GLY A 10 -24.27 8.13 7.11
C GLY A 10 -24.21 7.28 5.83
N GLU A 11 -23.16 7.48 5.03
CA GLU A 11 -22.82 6.64 3.88
C GLU A 11 -21.30 6.48 3.78
N VAL A 12 -20.85 5.39 3.16
CA VAL A 12 -19.43 5.07 2.98
C VAL A 12 -19.10 5.03 1.49
N PHE A 13 -17.98 5.67 1.12
CA PHE A 13 -17.46 5.69 -0.24
C PHE A 13 -16.02 5.19 -0.26
N GLY A 14 -15.68 4.37 -1.24
CA GLY A 14 -14.30 4.10 -1.61
C GLY A 14 -13.81 5.18 -2.57
N ILE A 15 -12.59 5.70 -2.39
CA ILE A 15 -11.97 6.63 -3.33
C ILE A 15 -10.66 6.04 -3.82
N THR A 16 -10.41 6.09 -5.13
CA THR A 16 -9.15 5.66 -5.74
C THR A 16 -8.62 6.73 -6.69
N SER A 17 -7.30 6.89 -6.76
CA SER A 17 -6.62 7.70 -7.78
C SER A 17 -6.64 7.10 -9.20
N GLU A 18 -7.33 5.97 -9.40
CA GLU A 18 -7.54 5.38 -10.72
C GLU A 18 -8.74 6.04 -11.45
N PRO A 19 -8.81 5.98 -12.80
CA PRO A 19 -10.01 6.35 -13.55
C PRO A 19 -11.27 5.65 -13.04
N HIS A 20 -12.41 6.34 -13.11
CA HIS A 20 -13.67 5.80 -12.60
C HIS A 20 -14.07 4.47 -13.26
N SER A 21 -13.70 4.23 -14.52
CA SER A 21 -13.94 2.92 -15.16
C SER A 21 -13.24 1.75 -14.45
N LEU A 22 -12.04 1.96 -13.91
CA LEU A 22 -11.33 0.94 -13.11
C LEU A 22 -11.90 0.84 -11.69
N ALA A 23 -12.36 1.96 -11.14
CA ALA A 23 -13.05 1.98 -9.85
C ALA A 23 -14.34 1.15 -9.90
N SER A 24 -15.18 1.34 -10.92
CA SER A 24 -16.40 0.55 -11.13
C SER A 24 -16.09 -0.93 -11.40
N GLU A 25 -15.04 -1.22 -12.17
CA GLU A 25 -14.61 -2.61 -12.38
C GLU A 25 -14.21 -3.28 -11.05
N ALA A 26 -13.50 -2.57 -10.17
CA ALA A 26 -13.13 -3.09 -8.86
C ALA A 26 -14.35 -3.29 -7.95
N GLU A 27 -15.31 -2.35 -7.98
CA GLU A 27 -16.59 -2.45 -7.27
C GLU A 27 -17.33 -3.74 -7.65
N ASP A 28 -17.47 -4.01 -8.96
CA ASP A 28 -18.12 -5.21 -9.48
C ASP A 28 -17.32 -6.48 -9.17
N ALA A 29 -16.01 -6.48 -9.47
CA ALA A 29 -15.17 -7.66 -9.35
C ALA A 29 -14.94 -8.10 -7.90
N TRP A 30 -15.03 -7.19 -6.94
CA TRP A 30 -14.87 -7.48 -5.52
C TRP A 30 -16.22 -7.56 -4.78
N GLU A 31 -17.34 -7.46 -5.50
CA GLU A 31 -18.70 -7.49 -4.95
C GLU A 31 -18.85 -6.50 -3.78
N MET A 32 -18.35 -5.28 -3.98
CA MET A 32 -18.31 -4.28 -2.92
C MET A 32 -19.73 -3.82 -2.55
N SER A 33 -19.96 -3.61 -1.25
CA SER A 33 -21.24 -3.09 -0.73
C SER A 33 -21.30 -1.56 -0.65
N ILE A 34 -20.25 -0.89 -1.16
CA ILE A 34 -20.07 0.56 -1.16
C ILE A 34 -19.65 1.00 -2.57
N PRO A 35 -20.10 2.19 -3.01
CA PRO A 35 -19.65 2.78 -4.27
C PRO A 35 -18.15 3.13 -4.23
N VAL A 36 -17.47 2.98 -5.37
CA VAL A 36 -16.07 3.40 -5.53
C VAL A 36 -15.94 4.50 -6.57
N ILE A 37 -15.42 5.65 -6.14
CA ILE A 37 -15.23 6.84 -6.97
C ILE A 37 -13.78 6.88 -7.45
N GLY A 38 -13.61 7.03 -8.77
CA GLY A 38 -12.30 7.28 -9.36
C GLY A 38 -12.00 8.78 -9.38
N ASP A 39 -10.84 9.16 -8.86
CA ASP A 39 -10.31 10.51 -8.77
C ASP A 39 -8.93 10.61 -9.45
N PRO A 40 -8.86 10.34 -10.78
CA PRO A 40 -7.58 10.27 -11.50
C PRO A 40 -6.86 11.61 -11.62
N HIS A 41 -7.58 12.71 -11.41
CA HIS A 41 -7.08 14.08 -11.49
C HIS A 41 -6.87 14.72 -10.11
N HIS A 42 -7.07 13.97 -9.04
CA HIS A 42 -6.83 14.37 -7.66
C HIS A 42 -7.68 15.56 -7.18
N GLU A 43 -8.86 15.75 -7.74
CA GLU A 43 -9.76 16.86 -7.42
C GLU A 43 -10.28 16.76 -5.99
N ILE A 44 -10.68 15.56 -5.55
CA ILE A 44 -11.15 15.32 -4.17
C ILE A 44 -10.00 15.58 -3.21
N ARG A 45 -8.81 15.04 -3.50
CA ARG A 45 -7.63 15.26 -2.68
C ARG A 45 -7.28 16.75 -2.56
N GLU A 46 -7.29 17.49 -3.66
CA GLU A 46 -6.99 18.92 -3.70
C GLU A 46 -8.02 19.72 -2.87
N ASP A 47 -9.30 19.39 -2.95
CA ASP A 47 -10.36 20.02 -2.16
C ASP A 47 -10.23 19.73 -0.66
N LEU A 48 -9.95 18.47 -0.27
CA LEU A 48 -9.67 18.09 1.13
C LEU A 48 -8.52 18.90 1.72
N LYS A 49 -7.44 19.12 0.94
CA LYS A 49 -6.31 19.94 1.36
C LYS A 49 -6.69 21.41 1.46
N ALA A 50 -7.40 21.96 0.48
CA ALA A 50 -7.81 23.37 0.45
C ALA A 50 -8.70 23.75 1.64
N ARG A 51 -9.52 22.80 2.13
CA ARG A 51 -10.37 22.97 3.31
C ARG A 51 -9.64 22.76 4.64
N GLY A 52 -8.38 22.35 4.62
CA GLY A 52 -7.64 21.98 5.84
C GLY A 52 -8.15 20.70 6.51
N TRP A 53 -8.93 19.89 5.78
CA TRP A 53 -9.54 18.67 6.31
C TRP A 53 -8.54 17.53 6.38
N LEU A 54 -7.92 17.20 5.25
CA LEU A 54 -6.91 16.14 5.19
C LEU A 54 -6.02 16.32 3.97
N GLU A 55 -4.71 16.26 4.16
CA GLU A 55 -3.76 16.21 3.06
C GLU A 55 -3.36 14.75 2.81
N VAL A 56 -3.92 14.14 1.78
CA VAL A 56 -3.59 12.75 1.40
C VAL A 56 -2.25 12.72 0.68
N PHE A 57 -1.33 11.84 1.11
CA PHE A 57 -0.08 11.61 0.40
C PHE A 57 -0.32 10.82 -0.88
N TYR A 58 0.48 11.08 -1.91
CA TYR A 58 0.42 10.38 -3.18
C TYR A 58 1.81 10.32 -3.78
N ASN A 59 2.03 9.31 -4.62
CA ASN A 59 3.32 9.12 -5.27
C ASN A 59 3.16 9.05 -6.79
N GLU A 60 3.89 9.92 -7.47
CA GLU A 60 3.93 10.03 -8.93
C GLU A 60 4.66 8.84 -9.58
N ASP A 61 5.64 8.26 -8.89
CA ASP A 61 6.35 7.07 -9.38
C ASP A 61 5.63 5.79 -8.94
N TYR A 62 4.63 5.41 -9.73
CA TYR A 62 3.98 4.09 -9.65
C TYR A 62 4.71 3.02 -10.47
N GLY A 63 6.02 3.15 -10.69
CA GLY A 63 6.81 2.25 -11.52
C GLY A 63 6.77 0.78 -11.08
N HIS A 64 6.55 0.51 -9.79
CA HIS A 64 6.35 -0.83 -9.24
C HIS A 64 5.04 -1.49 -9.73
N LEU A 65 4.11 -0.70 -10.25
CA LEU A 65 2.86 -1.15 -10.89
C LEU A 65 3.01 -1.39 -12.40
N ARG A 66 4.19 -1.17 -13.02
CA ARG A 66 4.37 -1.31 -14.50
C ARG A 66 4.02 -2.70 -15.04
N GLU A 67 4.07 -3.75 -14.23
CA GLU A 67 3.62 -5.08 -14.62
C GLU A 67 2.09 -5.22 -14.72
N ARG A 68 1.35 -4.19 -14.28
CA ARG A 68 -0.11 -4.07 -14.38
C ARG A 68 -0.43 -3.17 -15.56
N SER A 69 -0.52 -3.74 -16.76
CA SER A 69 -0.88 -2.99 -17.98
C SER A 69 -2.23 -2.26 -17.88
N TRP A 70 -3.07 -2.67 -16.94
CA TRP A 70 -4.38 -2.12 -16.66
C TRP A 70 -4.38 -1.03 -15.58
N ALA A 71 -3.34 -0.93 -14.73
CA ALA A 71 -3.31 0.06 -13.67
C ALA A 71 -3.03 1.44 -14.27
N SER A 72 -3.76 2.46 -13.82
CA SER A 72 -3.65 3.80 -14.38
C SER A 72 -3.78 4.85 -13.29
N HIS A 73 -2.71 5.63 -13.08
CA HIS A 73 -2.65 6.69 -12.08
C HIS A 73 -2.10 7.98 -12.72
N PRO A 74 -2.91 8.74 -13.48
CA PRO A 74 -2.40 9.84 -14.31
C PRO A 74 -1.61 10.92 -13.54
N LYS A 75 -1.98 11.17 -12.28
CA LYS A 75 -1.27 12.09 -11.38
C LYS A 75 -0.55 11.38 -10.22
N GLY A 76 -0.37 10.06 -10.28
CA GLY A 76 0.17 9.26 -9.18
C GLY A 76 -0.88 8.60 -8.31
N TYR A 77 -0.45 7.66 -7.47
CA TYR A 77 -1.33 6.80 -6.67
C TYR A 77 -1.44 7.29 -5.22
N TYR A 78 -2.62 7.15 -4.63
CA TYR A 78 -2.86 7.53 -3.24
C TYR A 78 -2.22 6.58 -2.24
N GLN A 79 -1.66 7.17 -1.17
CA GLN A 79 -1.49 6.47 0.09
C GLN A 79 -2.84 6.32 0.78
N PRO A 80 -3.06 5.26 1.57
CA PRO A 80 -4.30 5.08 2.32
C PRO A 80 -4.62 6.26 3.21
N ALA A 81 -5.90 6.61 3.26
CA ALA A 81 -6.43 7.64 4.13
C ALA A 81 -7.88 7.31 4.48
N VAL A 82 -8.36 7.86 5.59
CA VAL A 82 -9.76 7.79 6.02
C VAL A 82 -10.17 9.18 6.50
N ILE A 83 -11.34 9.64 6.08
CA ILE A 83 -11.95 10.86 6.59
C ILE A 83 -13.45 10.62 6.76
N SER A 84 -14.02 11.15 7.85
CA SER A 84 -15.46 11.19 8.09
C SER A 84 -15.86 12.64 8.34
N ILE A 85 -16.91 13.09 7.67
CA ILE A 85 -17.41 14.46 7.70
C ILE A 85 -18.92 14.40 7.94
N ASP A 86 -19.45 15.26 8.81
CA ASP A 86 -20.89 15.37 9.04
C ASP A 86 -21.59 16.32 8.04
N GLU A 87 -22.91 16.39 8.11
CA GLU A 87 -23.73 17.23 7.24
C GLU A 87 -23.42 18.75 7.35
N ASN A 88 -22.79 19.18 8.44
CA ASN A 88 -22.38 20.56 8.68
C ASN A 88 -20.94 20.82 8.20
N ALA A 89 -20.37 19.89 7.44
CA ALA A 89 -19.01 19.95 6.92
C ALA A 89 -17.93 19.97 8.02
N ARG A 90 -18.24 19.37 9.18
CA ARG A 90 -17.31 19.19 10.30
C ARG A 90 -16.64 17.82 10.21
N VAL A 91 -15.34 17.78 10.43
CA VAL A 91 -14.57 16.53 10.42
C VAL A 91 -14.82 15.76 11.72
N LEU A 92 -15.36 14.55 11.62
CA LEU A 92 -15.58 13.64 12.75
C LEU A 92 -14.41 12.70 13.00
N TYR A 93 -13.63 12.40 11.96
CA TYR A 93 -12.43 11.58 12.06
C TYR A 93 -11.56 11.81 10.84
N ARG A 94 -10.24 11.78 11.01
CA ARG A 94 -9.29 11.83 9.91
C ARG A 94 -7.99 11.10 10.25
N TRP A 95 -7.52 10.33 9.29
CA TRP A 95 -6.26 9.60 9.35
C TRP A 95 -5.65 9.54 7.95
N ARG A 96 -4.32 9.56 7.87
CA ARG A 96 -3.57 9.32 6.63
C ARG A 96 -2.35 8.46 6.91
N SER A 97 -2.05 7.56 5.99
CA SER A 97 -0.78 6.83 6.01
C SER A 97 0.35 7.78 5.61
N VAL A 98 1.32 7.95 6.51
CA VAL A 98 2.57 8.65 6.22
C VAL A 98 3.52 7.65 5.57
N PRO A 99 3.99 7.88 4.33
CA PRO A 99 4.85 6.93 3.64
C PRO A 99 6.25 6.89 4.30
N LYS A 100 6.66 5.70 4.73
CA LYS A 100 7.84 5.42 5.57
C LYS A 100 8.56 4.18 5.07
N LEU A 101 9.83 4.03 5.45
CA LEU A 101 10.58 2.80 5.14
C LEU A 101 9.94 1.53 5.71
N SER A 102 9.27 1.65 6.86
CA SER A 102 8.54 0.55 7.47
C SER A 102 7.33 0.09 6.66
N ASN A 103 6.70 0.96 5.86
CA ASN A 103 5.50 0.62 5.07
C ASN A 103 5.78 0.38 3.58
N ILE A 104 7.05 0.10 3.23
CA ILE A 104 7.50 -0.23 1.87
C ILE A 104 6.83 -1.50 1.29
N ALA A 105 6.20 -2.32 2.13
CA ALA A 105 5.44 -3.49 1.68
C ALA A 105 4.07 -3.13 1.06
N GLY A 106 3.76 -1.84 0.95
CA GLY A 106 2.49 -1.35 0.47
C GLY A 106 1.47 -1.18 1.58
N ALA A 107 0.35 -0.59 1.18
CA ALA A 107 -0.82 -0.16 1.95
C ALA A 107 -1.58 -1.24 2.78
N GLY A 108 -0.86 -2.17 3.42
CA GLY A 108 -1.45 -3.23 4.25
C GLY A 108 -1.96 -2.69 5.58
N ALA A 109 -1.19 -1.82 6.25
CA ALA A 109 -1.60 -1.26 7.52
C ALA A 109 -2.63 -0.13 7.32
N ARG A 110 -3.84 -0.33 7.87
CA ARG A 110 -4.92 0.67 7.99
C ARG A 110 -5.50 0.62 9.40
N PRO A 111 -6.14 1.70 9.88
CA PRO A 111 -6.90 1.67 11.12
C PRO A 111 -7.94 0.54 11.11
N GLU A 112 -8.13 -0.12 12.25
CA GLU A 112 -9.21 -1.07 12.44
C GLU A 112 -10.55 -0.38 12.22
N SER A 113 -11.49 -1.08 11.56
CA SER A 113 -12.81 -0.54 11.27
C SER A 113 -13.62 -0.24 12.53
N GLY A 114 -13.54 -1.13 13.54
CA GLY A 114 -14.16 -0.93 14.86
C GLY A 114 -13.61 0.31 15.57
N TYR A 115 -12.28 0.40 15.69
CA TYR A 115 -11.60 1.58 16.23
C TYR A 115 -12.04 2.87 15.51
N THR A 116 -12.01 2.87 14.18
CA THR A 116 -12.38 4.03 13.36
C THR A 116 -13.82 4.47 13.67
N TRP A 117 -14.75 3.52 13.77
CA TRP A 117 -16.14 3.83 14.07
C TRP A 117 -16.35 4.37 15.48
N ASP A 118 -15.71 3.78 16.49
CA ASP A 118 -15.75 4.26 17.87
C ASP A 118 -15.27 5.72 17.97
N ARG A 119 -14.21 6.07 17.24
CA ARG A 119 -13.68 7.45 17.17
C ARG A 119 -14.66 8.41 16.50
N ILE A 120 -15.33 7.99 15.42
CA ILE A 120 -16.37 8.77 14.75
C ILE A 120 -17.54 9.02 15.72
N GLN A 121 -18.05 7.98 16.37
CA GLN A 121 -19.17 8.09 17.31
C GLN A 121 -18.84 8.99 18.51
N ALA A 122 -17.63 8.89 19.06
CA ALA A 122 -17.19 9.78 20.13
C ALA A 122 -17.22 11.26 19.68
N SER A 123 -16.76 11.53 18.46
CA SER A 123 -16.66 12.89 17.89
C SER A 123 -18.00 13.51 17.51
N MET A 124 -19.04 12.69 17.28
CA MET A 124 -20.40 13.18 17.07
C MET A 124 -20.91 14.02 18.25
N SER A 125 -20.45 13.74 19.47
CA SER A 125 -20.84 14.48 20.69
C SER A 125 -19.98 15.71 20.99
N LEU A 126 -18.87 15.88 20.26
CA LEU A 126 -17.90 16.98 20.47
C LEU A 126 -18.21 18.18 19.59
N THR A 127 -17.62 19.33 19.91
CA THR A 127 -17.63 20.53 19.07
C THR A 127 -16.30 20.71 18.37
N GLY A 128 -16.34 21.21 17.13
CA GLY A 128 -15.14 21.39 16.30
C GLY A 128 -14.72 20.13 15.53
N ASP A 129 -13.73 20.33 14.66
CA ASP A 129 -13.13 19.27 13.85
C ASP A 129 -12.25 18.35 14.70
N ALA A 130 -12.29 17.05 14.41
CA ALA A 130 -11.40 16.07 15.02
C ALA A 130 -9.93 16.33 14.64
N ASP A 131 -9.02 16.13 15.58
CA ASP A 131 -7.59 16.15 15.32
C ASP A 131 -7.15 15.04 14.36
N LEU A 132 -5.97 15.20 13.75
CA LEU A 132 -5.38 14.13 12.94
C LEU A 132 -5.00 12.96 13.84
N ASP A 133 -5.51 11.77 13.52
CA ASP A 133 -5.11 10.56 14.21
C ASP A 133 -3.72 10.12 13.73
N VAL A 134 -2.74 10.13 14.63
CA VAL A 134 -1.34 9.79 14.36
C VAL A 134 -0.94 8.42 14.91
N ASP A 135 -1.77 7.82 15.76
CA ASP A 135 -1.50 6.52 16.41
C ASP A 135 -2.80 5.69 16.56
N PRO A 136 -3.47 5.35 15.45
CA PRO A 136 -4.68 4.54 15.50
C PRO A 136 -4.34 3.07 15.80
N THR A 137 -5.32 2.34 16.32
CA THR A 137 -5.22 0.87 16.36
C THR A 137 -5.24 0.33 14.93
N MET A 138 -4.15 -0.31 14.51
CA MET A 138 -3.98 -0.82 13.15
C MET A 138 -4.48 -2.26 13.01
N ALA A 139 -5.20 -2.56 11.94
CA ALA A 139 -5.73 -3.89 11.65
C ALA A 139 -4.63 -4.92 11.37
N GLU A 140 -3.51 -4.46 10.81
CA GLU A 140 -2.34 -5.28 10.52
C GLU A 140 -1.07 -4.49 10.82
N LYS A 141 0.00 -5.22 11.15
CA LYS A 141 1.34 -4.65 11.31
C LYS A 141 2.10 -4.76 10.00
N ASP A 142 2.83 -3.70 9.66
CA ASP A 142 3.75 -3.76 8.53
C ASP A 142 4.85 -4.81 8.77
N PRO A 143 5.19 -5.61 7.75
CA PRO A 143 6.31 -6.53 7.85
C PRO A 143 7.64 -5.76 7.96
N PRO A 144 8.64 -6.30 8.68
CA PRO A 144 9.96 -5.68 8.77
C PRO A 144 10.56 -5.43 7.39
N TRP A 145 11.23 -4.28 7.19
CA TRP A 145 11.80 -3.88 5.90
C TRP A 145 12.66 -4.97 5.24
N LEU A 146 13.52 -5.66 6.02
CA LEU A 146 14.39 -6.73 5.50
C LEU A 146 13.58 -7.87 4.88
N LEU A 147 12.48 -8.24 5.54
CA LEU A 147 11.58 -9.29 5.07
C LEU A 147 10.86 -8.83 3.80
N SER A 148 10.38 -7.58 3.78
CA SER A 148 9.75 -6.98 2.61
C SER A 148 10.69 -6.98 1.41
N LEU A 149 11.94 -6.51 1.57
CA LEU A 149 12.94 -6.52 0.50
C LEU A 149 13.21 -7.94 -0.01
N LEU A 150 13.37 -8.91 0.89
CA LEU A 150 13.61 -10.31 0.52
C LEU A 150 12.46 -10.89 -0.32
N ILE A 151 11.22 -10.58 0.05
CA ILE A 151 10.03 -11.01 -0.70
C ILE A 151 10.02 -10.41 -2.10
N HIS A 152 10.32 -9.12 -2.26
CA HIS A 152 10.39 -8.46 -3.57
C HIS A 152 11.50 -9.05 -4.45
N LEU A 153 12.68 -9.29 -3.87
CA LEU A 153 13.79 -9.95 -4.54
C LEU A 153 13.42 -11.36 -5.00
N ALA A 154 12.84 -12.16 -4.12
CA ALA A 154 12.46 -13.53 -4.43
C ALA A 154 11.35 -13.62 -5.49
N ASN A 155 10.39 -12.69 -5.46
CA ASN A 155 9.36 -12.58 -6.49
C ASN A 155 9.97 -12.27 -7.87
N GLY A 156 11.04 -11.48 -7.88
CA GLY A 156 11.87 -11.14 -9.03
C GLY A 156 13.03 -12.09 -9.36
N TRP A 157 13.03 -13.31 -8.79
CA TRP A 157 14.09 -14.32 -8.99
C TRP A 157 15.50 -13.86 -8.61
N PHE A 158 15.62 -12.91 -7.68
CA PHE A 158 16.88 -12.33 -7.23
C PHE A 158 17.68 -11.62 -8.33
N ILE A 159 17.05 -11.27 -9.45
CA ILE A 159 17.69 -10.51 -10.54
C ILE A 159 17.22 -9.06 -10.50
N ARG A 160 15.90 -8.84 -10.46
CA ARG A 160 15.30 -7.52 -10.35
C ARG A 160 14.12 -7.60 -9.39
N PRO A 161 14.09 -6.86 -8.26
CA PRO A 161 12.95 -6.87 -7.34
C PRO A 161 11.64 -6.59 -8.06
N ARG A 162 10.57 -7.29 -7.67
CA ARG A 162 9.23 -7.12 -8.24
C ARG A 162 8.18 -7.05 -7.15
N ALA A 163 7.29 -6.06 -7.24
CA ALA A 163 6.13 -5.97 -6.37
C ALA A 163 5.18 -7.17 -6.54
N LEU A 164 4.42 -7.47 -5.50
CA LEU A 164 3.38 -8.49 -5.55
C LEU A 164 2.13 -7.90 -6.23
N SER A 165 2.09 -7.96 -7.56
CA SER A 165 0.92 -7.52 -8.33
C SER A 165 -0.35 -8.25 -7.91
N LEU A 166 -1.45 -7.52 -7.70
CA LEU A 166 -2.76 -8.08 -7.35
C LEU A 166 -3.21 -9.11 -8.39
N ALA A 167 -4.08 -10.02 -7.96
CA ALA A 167 -4.66 -11.02 -8.85
C ALA A 167 -5.57 -10.34 -9.88
N ARG A 168 -5.44 -10.73 -11.15
CA ARG A 168 -6.32 -10.31 -12.25
C ARG A 168 -6.27 -11.37 -13.35
N ASP A 169 -7.35 -11.51 -14.12
CA ASP A 169 -7.48 -12.44 -15.24
C ASP A 169 -7.18 -13.91 -14.85
N GLY A 170 -7.64 -14.34 -13.68
CA GLY A 170 -7.42 -15.69 -13.15
C GLY A 170 -5.97 -16.00 -12.75
N LYS A 171 -5.05 -15.04 -12.81
CA LYS A 171 -3.66 -15.21 -12.32
C LYS A 171 -3.60 -14.94 -10.84
N SER A 172 -2.98 -15.85 -10.08
CA SER A 172 -2.69 -15.60 -8.66
C SER A 172 -1.80 -14.38 -8.50
N GLY A 173 -2.13 -13.53 -7.53
CA GLY A 173 -1.46 -12.27 -7.28
C GLY A 173 -1.56 -11.86 -5.80
N GLY A 174 -1.00 -10.70 -5.48
CA GLY A 174 -0.93 -10.16 -4.13
C GLY A 174 -0.29 -11.14 -3.14
N PHE A 175 -0.90 -11.25 -1.96
CA PHE A 175 -0.41 -12.10 -0.87
C PHE A 175 -0.39 -13.60 -1.21
N ALA A 176 -1.18 -14.06 -2.19
CA ALA A 176 -1.14 -15.46 -2.63
C ALA A 176 0.22 -15.87 -3.22
N ARG A 177 1.06 -14.90 -3.64
CA ARG A 177 2.42 -15.15 -4.12
C ARG A 177 3.47 -15.20 -3.02
N VAL A 178 3.15 -14.79 -1.79
CA VAL A 178 4.10 -14.78 -0.68
C VAL A 178 4.66 -16.18 -0.38
N PRO A 179 3.87 -17.27 -0.30
CA PRO A 179 4.41 -18.61 -0.11
C PRO A 179 5.38 -19.04 -1.23
N VAL A 180 5.09 -18.64 -2.47
CA VAL A 180 5.97 -18.90 -3.62
C VAL A 180 7.28 -18.13 -3.50
N ALA A 181 7.23 -16.86 -3.10
CA ALA A 181 8.41 -16.03 -2.85
C ALA A 181 9.27 -16.61 -1.71
N ILE A 182 8.65 -17.04 -0.60
CA ILE A 182 9.35 -17.70 0.51
C ILE A 182 10.07 -18.96 0.02
N ARG A 183 9.38 -19.83 -0.73
CA ARG A 183 10.00 -21.04 -1.29
C ARG A 183 11.20 -20.71 -2.18
N ARG A 184 11.11 -19.68 -3.02
CA ARG A 184 12.24 -19.22 -3.84
C ARG A 184 13.39 -18.70 -2.99
N ALA A 185 13.11 -17.98 -1.91
CA ALA A 185 14.14 -17.53 -0.99
C ALA A 185 14.87 -18.71 -0.31
N CYS A 186 14.14 -19.73 0.14
CA CYS A 186 14.75 -20.93 0.68
C CYS A 186 15.65 -21.64 -0.34
N ILE A 187 15.18 -21.79 -1.59
CA ILE A 187 15.97 -22.40 -2.67
C ILE A 187 17.23 -21.58 -2.96
N PHE A 188 17.11 -20.26 -3.03
CA PHE A 188 18.25 -19.36 -3.30
C PHE A 188 19.31 -19.44 -2.20
N LEU A 189 18.90 -19.43 -0.93
CA LEU A 189 19.82 -19.58 0.20
C LEU A 189 20.48 -20.97 0.20
N ALA A 190 19.71 -22.02 -0.07
CA ALA A 190 20.27 -23.37 -0.19
C ALA A 190 21.31 -23.47 -1.31
N ALA A 191 21.08 -22.81 -2.45
CA ALA A 191 22.03 -22.80 -3.56
C ALA A 191 23.37 -22.14 -3.17
N TRP A 192 23.35 -21.04 -2.42
CA TRP A 192 24.58 -20.42 -1.89
C TRP A 192 25.32 -21.34 -0.91
N ILE A 193 24.59 -22.02 -0.02
CA ILE A 193 25.18 -22.99 0.92
C ILE A 193 25.85 -24.12 0.14
N VAL A 194 25.15 -24.71 -0.83
CA VAL A 194 25.70 -25.77 -1.69
C VAL A 194 26.93 -25.27 -2.46
N ALA A 195 26.92 -24.04 -2.99
CA ALA A 195 28.06 -23.47 -3.68
C ALA A 195 29.29 -23.32 -2.75
N LEU A 196 29.09 -22.89 -1.51
CA LEU A 196 30.17 -22.81 -0.50
C LEU A 196 30.75 -24.17 -0.13
N LEU A 197 29.95 -25.23 -0.20
CA LEU A 197 30.42 -26.60 0.07
C LEU A 197 31.18 -27.20 -1.12
N LEU A 198 30.83 -26.83 -2.36
CA LEU A 198 31.37 -27.44 -3.57
C LEU A 198 32.52 -26.65 -4.22
N PHE A 199 32.58 -25.33 -4.01
CA PHE A 199 33.54 -24.46 -4.69
C PHE A 199 34.44 -23.69 -3.69
N PRO A 200 35.66 -23.28 -4.10
CA PRO A 200 36.50 -22.45 -3.23
C PRO A 200 35.81 -21.13 -2.89
N ALA A 201 35.92 -20.71 -1.63
CA ALA A 201 35.19 -19.54 -1.10
C ALA A 201 35.44 -18.24 -1.90
N GLN A 202 36.62 -18.09 -2.50
CA GLN A 202 36.96 -16.93 -3.35
C GLN A 202 36.05 -16.83 -4.58
N TRP A 203 35.75 -17.94 -5.26
CA TRP A 203 34.86 -17.95 -6.43
C TRP A 203 33.42 -17.62 -6.03
N VAL A 204 32.97 -18.16 -4.90
CA VAL A 204 31.64 -17.87 -4.37
C VAL A 204 31.53 -16.40 -3.96
N ALA A 205 32.57 -15.82 -3.37
CA ALA A 205 32.62 -14.40 -3.04
C ALA A 205 32.57 -13.51 -4.29
N VAL A 206 33.31 -13.85 -5.36
CA VAL A 206 33.23 -13.13 -6.63
C VAL A 206 31.82 -13.20 -7.23
N ALA A 207 31.19 -14.39 -7.22
CA ALA A 207 29.81 -14.55 -7.69
C ALA A 207 28.83 -13.71 -6.86
N ALA A 208 29.00 -13.65 -5.54
CA ALA A 208 28.17 -12.82 -4.66
C ALA A 208 28.34 -11.32 -4.96
N LEU A 209 29.57 -10.86 -5.22
CA LEU A 209 29.83 -9.47 -5.63
C LEU A 209 29.17 -9.14 -6.98
N VAL A 210 29.27 -10.04 -7.97
CA VAL A 210 28.60 -9.87 -9.26
C VAL A 210 27.08 -9.82 -9.06
N TRP A 211 26.52 -10.70 -8.23
CA TRP A 211 25.09 -10.69 -7.92
C TRP A 211 24.66 -9.38 -7.26
N LEU A 212 25.44 -8.85 -6.31
CA LEU A 212 25.18 -7.54 -5.70
C LEU A 212 25.15 -6.44 -6.77
N ILE A 213 26.13 -6.39 -7.67
CA ILE A 213 26.17 -5.40 -8.76
C ILE A 213 24.92 -5.50 -9.65
N VAL A 214 24.47 -6.71 -9.98
CA VAL A 214 23.28 -6.94 -10.82
C VAL A 214 21.99 -6.49 -10.12
N VAL A 215 21.86 -6.76 -8.82
CA VAL A 215 20.60 -6.53 -8.10
C VAL A 215 20.46 -5.09 -7.58
N THR A 216 21.57 -4.40 -7.30
CA THR A 216 21.60 -3.05 -6.73
C THR A 216 20.76 -2.03 -7.52
N PRO A 217 20.83 -1.93 -8.87
CA PRO A 217 19.99 -0.99 -9.61
C PRO A 217 18.49 -1.20 -9.36
N GLY A 218 18.05 -2.46 -9.25
CA GLY A 218 16.66 -2.80 -8.97
C GLY A 218 16.25 -2.48 -7.54
N VAL A 219 17.16 -2.63 -6.56
CA VAL A 219 16.91 -2.22 -5.16
C VAL A 219 16.81 -0.69 -5.05
N ILE A 220 17.67 0.05 -5.77
CA ILE A 220 17.59 1.51 -5.85
C ILE A 220 16.29 1.95 -6.51
N GLU A 221 15.88 1.31 -7.62
CA GLU A 221 14.61 1.57 -8.28
C GLU A 221 13.44 1.33 -7.32
N LEU A 222 13.43 0.20 -6.62
CA LEU A 222 12.40 -0.11 -5.62
C LEU A 222 12.36 1.00 -4.57
N HIS A 223 13.49 1.39 -4.00
CA HIS A 223 13.55 2.43 -2.97
C HIS A 223 13.06 3.79 -3.46
N ARG A 224 13.37 4.17 -4.71
CA ARG A 224 12.88 5.41 -5.33
C ARG A 224 11.38 5.41 -5.58
N GLN A 225 10.81 4.24 -5.88
CA GLN A 225 9.38 4.06 -6.13
C GLN A 225 8.52 4.13 -4.87
N PHE A 226 9.13 4.22 -3.69
CA PHE A 226 8.42 4.48 -2.45
C PHE A 226 8.74 5.88 -1.95
N GLN A 227 7.69 6.65 -1.65
CA GLN A 227 7.80 7.97 -1.06
C GLN A 227 8.29 7.84 0.40
N PHE A 228 9.01 8.83 0.90
CA PHE A 228 9.41 8.94 2.30
C PHE A 228 9.08 10.35 2.78
N GLU A 229 8.30 10.44 3.85
CA GLU A 229 7.92 11.72 4.45
C GLU A 229 8.40 11.76 5.90
N PRO A 230 8.80 12.94 6.41
CA PRO A 230 9.12 13.10 7.82
C PRO A 230 7.88 12.89 8.69
N ASP A 231 8.11 12.50 9.95
CA ASP A 231 7.03 12.41 10.93
C ASP A 231 6.38 13.78 11.15
N PRO A 232 5.03 13.88 11.15
CA PRO A 232 4.31 15.11 11.47
C PRO A 232 4.48 15.53 12.93
#